data_AF-A0A0B4GRZ3-F1
#
_entry.id   AF-A0A0B4GRZ3-F1
#
_cell.length_a   1.000
_cell.length_b   1.000
_cell.length_c   1.000
_cell.angle_alpha   90.00
_cell.angle_beta   90.00
_cell.angle_gamma   90.00
#
_symmetry.space_group_name_H-M   'P 1'
#
loop_
_entity.id
_entity.type
_entity.pdbx_description
1 polymer ?
#
loop_
_entity_poly.entity_id
_entity_poly.type
_entity_poly.pdbx_seq_one_letter_code
_entity_poly.pdbx_strand_id
1 'polypeptide(L)'
;MQPRFSPGTDETSTASALAPLLASSGGRWTLSSEGKALERSFKFKTFAKTWDFMTAVSLQCKLKNHHPEWSNVYNTTFIRWTTHNPLGLSEKDVRLAGICDALAKDFGELDPEPASREVKGLADKASSSSGDCCTPRKEK
;
A
#
# COMPACT_ATOMS: atom_id res chain seq x y z
N MET A 1 6.99 16.89 2.50
CA MET A 1 6.16 17.41 1.38
C MET A 1 4.88 17.98 1.97
N GLN A 2 4.33 19.06 1.39
CA GLN A 2 3.06 19.64 1.83
C GLN A 2 1.91 19.20 0.91
N PRO A 3 0.70 18.96 1.45
CA PRO A 3 -0.46 18.62 0.64
C PRO A 3 -0.92 19.82 -0.19
N ARG A 4 -1.44 19.56 -1.39
CA ARG A 4 -2.08 20.54 -2.28
C ARG A 4 -3.51 20.11 -2.51
N PHE A 5 -4.45 20.90 -2.00
CA PHE A 5 -5.87 20.59 -2.07
C PHE A 5 -6.50 21.06 -3.38
N SER A 6 -7.53 20.32 -3.79
CA SER A 6 -8.38 20.69 -4.92
C SER A 6 -9.25 21.90 -4.54
N PRO A 7 -9.39 22.90 -5.42
CA PRO A 7 -10.31 24.02 -5.21
C PRO A 7 -11.70 23.59 -4.70
N GLY A 8 -12.18 24.27 -3.64
CA GLY A 8 -13.47 23.97 -3.00
C GLY A 8 -13.40 22.95 -1.86
N THR A 9 -12.22 22.40 -1.58
CA THR A 9 -11.97 21.54 -0.41
C THR A 9 -11.84 22.38 0.86
N ASP A 10 -12.43 21.95 1.98
CA ASP A 10 -12.09 22.51 3.29
C ASP A 10 -10.68 22.05 3.69
N GLU A 11 -9.68 22.89 3.42
CA GLU A 11 -8.28 22.57 3.66
C GLU A 11 -7.97 22.28 5.14
N THR A 12 -8.64 22.97 6.08
CA THR A 12 -8.35 22.82 7.50
C THR A 12 -8.83 21.47 8.02
N SER A 13 -10.10 21.15 7.74
CA SER A 13 -10.71 19.88 8.11
C SER A 13 -10.00 18.72 7.40
N THR A 14 -9.73 18.87 6.10
CA THR A 14 -9.07 17.83 5.30
C THR A 14 -7.63 17.59 5.75
N ALA A 15 -6.86 18.65 6.06
CA ALA A 15 -5.50 18.50 6.58
C ALA A 15 -5.48 17.80 7.94
N SER A 16 -6.44 18.11 8.82
CA SER A 16 -6.56 17.43 10.12
C SER A 16 -6.85 15.94 9.96
N ALA A 17 -7.77 15.56 9.05
CA ALA A 17 -8.08 14.17 8.75
C ALA A 17 -6.95 13.43 8.01
N LEU A 18 -6.16 14.16 7.21
CA LEU A 18 -5.02 13.63 6.46
C LEU A 18 -3.84 13.29 7.35
N ALA A 19 -3.53 14.14 8.34
CA ALA A 19 -2.36 14.01 9.20
C ALA A 19 -2.11 12.59 9.74
N PRO A 20 -3.09 11.89 10.37
CA PRO A 20 -2.85 10.55 10.92
C PRO A 20 -2.61 9.46 9.86
N LEU A 21 -2.97 9.69 8.59
CA LEU A 21 -2.74 8.72 7.51
C LEU A 21 -1.30 8.76 7.00
N LEU A 22 -0.61 9.89 7.18
CA LEU A 22 0.71 10.13 6.60
C LEU A 22 1.81 9.39 7.37
N ALA A 23 2.78 8.85 6.63
CA ALA A 23 3.97 8.19 7.18
C ALA A 23 4.77 9.09 8.14
N SER A 24 4.78 10.40 7.90
CA SER A 24 5.42 11.39 8.80
C SER A 24 4.79 11.49 10.18
N SER A 25 3.61 10.91 10.37
CA SER A 25 2.79 11.00 11.59
C SER A 25 2.35 9.62 12.10
N GLY A 26 3.07 8.56 11.69
CA GLY A 26 2.82 7.18 12.13
C GLY A 26 1.83 6.40 11.26
N GLY A 27 1.27 7.01 10.21
CA GLY A 27 0.48 6.31 9.20
C GLY A 27 1.34 5.58 8.17
N ARG A 28 0.74 5.21 7.04
CA ARG A 28 1.42 4.44 5.97
C ARG A 28 1.23 5.02 4.57
N TRP A 29 0.49 6.13 4.44
CA TRP A 29 0.33 6.85 3.18
C TRP A 29 1.45 7.86 2.99
N THR A 30 1.83 8.08 1.74
CA THR A 30 2.76 9.15 1.36
C THR A 30 2.08 10.11 0.40
N LEU A 31 2.44 11.38 0.49
CA LEU A 31 2.07 12.35 -0.54
C LEU A 31 2.88 12.08 -1.82
N SER A 32 2.24 12.22 -2.98
CA SER A 32 2.95 12.26 -4.25
C SER A 32 3.96 13.40 -4.28
N SER A 33 4.91 13.35 -5.23
CA SER A 33 5.94 14.39 -5.39
C SER A 33 5.38 15.79 -5.60
N GLU A 34 4.17 15.92 -6.14
CA GLU A 34 3.50 17.21 -6.31
C GLU A 34 2.62 17.60 -5.11
N GLY A 35 2.41 16.71 -4.14
CA GLY A 35 1.52 16.91 -2.99
C GLY A 35 0.03 16.81 -3.32
N LYS A 36 -0.33 16.46 -4.55
CA LYS A 36 -1.72 16.46 -5.06
C LYS A 36 -2.43 15.11 -4.91
N ALA A 37 -1.73 14.07 -4.46
CA ALA A 37 -2.28 12.73 -4.34
C ALA A 37 -1.73 12.00 -3.11
N LEU A 38 -2.47 11.01 -2.63
CA LEU A 38 -2.05 10.05 -1.61
C LEU A 38 -1.69 8.72 -2.26
N GLU A 39 -0.55 8.17 -1.91
CA GLU A 39 0.00 6.95 -2.51
C GLU A 39 0.36 5.94 -1.43
N ARG A 40 0.03 4.66 -1.67
CA ARG A 40 0.40 3.55 -0.80
C ARG A 40 0.31 2.21 -1.53
N SER A 41 1.18 1.27 -1.16
CA SER A 41 1.06 -0.14 -1.55
C SER A 41 0.53 -0.99 -0.40
N PHE A 42 -0.33 -1.95 -0.73
CA PHE A 42 -0.90 -2.95 0.16
C PHE A 42 -0.42 -4.33 -0.27
N LYS A 43 -0.04 -5.18 0.68
CA LYS A 43 0.46 -6.53 0.40
C LYS A 43 -0.32 -7.57 1.21
N PHE A 44 -0.70 -8.67 0.56
CA PHE A 44 -1.43 -9.77 1.21
C PHE A 44 -0.74 -11.10 0.97
N LYS A 45 -1.23 -12.16 1.62
CA LYS A 45 -0.64 -13.50 1.50
C LYS A 45 -0.75 -14.10 0.09
N THR A 46 -1.82 -13.79 -0.64
CA THR A 46 -2.11 -14.38 -1.95
C THR A 46 -2.76 -13.37 -2.90
N PHE A 47 -2.75 -13.68 -4.19
CA PHE A 47 -3.52 -12.93 -5.19
C PHE A 47 -5.01 -12.87 -4.84
N ALA A 48 -5.62 -14.00 -4.46
CA ALA A 48 -7.04 -14.06 -4.10
C ALA A 48 -7.38 -13.11 -2.94
N LYS A 49 -6.56 -13.07 -1.88
CA LYS A 49 -6.76 -12.13 -0.75
C LYS A 49 -6.61 -10.67 -1.17
N THR A 50 -5.67 -10.39 -2.05
CA THR A 50 -5.50 -9.04 -2.61
C THR A 50 -6.73 -8.63 -3.42
N TRP A 51 -7.27 -9.55 -4.21
CA TRP A 51 -8.47 -9.31 -5.00
C TRP A 51 -9.74 -9.13 -4.15
N ASP A 52 -9.89 -9.88 -3.04
CA ASP A 52 -10.97 -9.68 -2.07
C ASP A 52 -10.94 -8.23 -1.51
N PHE A 53 -9.75 -7.76 -1.11
CA PHE A 53 -9.54 -6.39 -0.67
C PHE A 53 -9.88 -5.37 -1.76
N MET A 54 -9.37 -5.55 -2.97
CA MET A 54 -9.67 -4.66 -4.11
C MET A 54 -11.17 -4.61 -4.43
N THR A 55 -11.87 -5.74 -4.31
CA THR A 55 -13.32 -5.82 -4.52
C THR A 55 -14.06 -5.00 -3.47
N ALA A 56 -13.67 -5.09 -2.20
CA ALA A 56 -14.24 -4.27 -1.14
C ALA A 56 -13.98 -2.77 -1.34
N VAL A 57 -12.77 -2.39 -1.75
CA VAL A 57 -12.43 -1.00 -2.11
C VAL A 57 -13.31 -0.51 -3.27
N SER A 58 -13.49 -1.31 -4.32
CA SER A 58 -14.35 -0.98 -5.47
C SER A 58 -15.80 -0.70 -5.08
N LEU A 59 -16.37 -1.46 -4.14
CA LEU A 59 -17.70 -1.18 -3.61
C LEU A 59 -17.77 0.18 -2.90
N GLN A 60 -16.72 0.55 -2.15
CA GLN A 60 -16.64 1.86 -1.50
C GLN A 60 -16.48 3.00 -2.53
N CYS A 61 -15.72 2.78 -3.60
CA CYS A 61 -15.60 3.72 -4.71
C CYS A 61 -16.98 4.04 -5.31
N LYS A 62 -17.79 3.00 -5.57
CA LYS A 62 -19.16 3.14 -6.08
C LYS A 62 -20.05 3.95 -5.14
N LEU A 63 -19.98 3.68 -3.83
CA LEU A 63 -20.79 4.40 -2.83
C LEU A 63 -20.39 5.88 -2.69
N LYS A 64 -19.10 6.20 -2.87
CA LYS A 64 -18.58 7.58 -2.75
C LYS A 64 -18.52 8.33 -4.09
N ASN A 65 -18.81 7.64 -5.20
CA ASN A 65 -18.63 8.13 -6.56
C ASN A 65 -17.25 8.77 -6.75
N HIS A 66 -16.21 8.02 -6.39
CA HIS A 66 -14.81 8.45 -6.45
C HIS A 66 -13.92 7.23 -6.61
N HIS A 67 -12.98 7.27 -7.55
CA HIS A 67 -12.24 6.09 -8.00
C HIS A 67 -10.73 6.34 -7.89
N PRO A 68 -9.94 5.33 -7.54
CA PRO A 68 -8.50 5.47 -7.43
C PRO A 68 -7.85 5.30 -8.81
N GLU A 69 -6.61 5.75 -8.90
CA GLU A 69 -5.65 5.14 -9.81
C GLU A 69 -5.00 3.96 -9.08
N TRP A 70 -4.95 2.78 -9.68
CA TRP A 70 -4.29 1.64 -9.04
C TRP A 70 -3.58 0.72 -10.03
N SER A 71 -2.64 -0.07 -9.52
CA SER A 71 -2.02 -1.17 -10.25
C SER A 71 -1.85 -2.36 -9.31
N ASN A 72 -2.05 -3.57 -9.82
CA ASN A 72 -1.93 -4.80 -9.05
C ASN A 72 -0.92 -5.75 -9.70
N VAL A 73 -0.01 -6.28 -8.88
CA VAL A 73 0.95 -7.31 -9.27
C VAL A 73 0.89 -8.44 -8.25
N TYR A 74 0.30 -9.57 -8.65
CA TYR A 74 0.09 -10.74 -7.80
C TYR A 74 -0.57 -10.38 -6.46
N ASN A 75 0.19 -10.37 -5.36
CA ASN A 75 -0.30 -10.16 -4.02
C ASN A 75 -0.05 -8.74 -3.48
N THR A 76 0.27 -7.79 -4.36
CA THR A 76 0.57 -6.41 -4.00
C THR A 76 -0.23 -5.46 -4.90
N THR A 77 -1.00 -4.56 -4.30
CA THR A 77 -1.75 -3.51 -4.99
C THR A 77 -1.25 -2.14 -4.57
N PHE A 78 -0.84 -1.33 -5.53
CA PHE A 78 -0.57 0.09 -5.36
C PHE A 78 -1.85 0.88 -5.59
N ILE A 79 -2.17 1.83 -4.70
CA ILE A 79 -3.31 2.73 -4.81
C ILE A 79 -2.81 4.17 -4.72
N ARG A 80 -3.29 5.00 -5.65
CA ARG A 80 -3.19 6.46 -5.63
C ARG A 80 -4.59 7.07 -5.60
N TRP A 81 -4.84 7.92 -4.60
CA TRP A 81 -6.04 8.73 -4.50
C TRP A 81 -5.73 10.17 -4.88
N THR A 82 -6.50 10.71 -5.83
CA THR A 82 -6.43 12.10 -6.27
C THR A 82 -7.80 12.54 -6.81
N THR A 83 -8.08 13.83 -6.75
CA THR A 83 -9.21 14.44 -7.45
C THR A 83 -8.70 15.09 -8.73
N HIS A 84 -9.22 14.63 -9.89
CA HIS A 84 -8.76 15.09 -11.20
C HIS A 84 -9.32 16.45 -11.62
N ASN A 85 -10.51 16.81 -11.11
CA ASN A 85 -11.17 18.06 -11.49
C ASN A 85 -12.01 18.65 -10.33
N PRO A 86 -11.65 19.84 -9.82
CA PRO A 86 -10.37 20.52 -10.02
C PRO A 86 -9.20 19.68 -9.49
N LEU A 87 -8.00 19.84 -10.05
CA LEU A 87 -6.85 18.97 -9.71
C LEU A 87 -6.36 19.22 -8.28
N GLY A 88 -6.25 18.15 -7.46
CA GLY A 88 -5.65 18.18 -6.12
C GLY A 88 -6.25 17.14 -5.17
N LEU A 89 -5.83 17.15 -3.90
CA LEU A 89 -6.44 16.33 -2.86
C LEU A 89 -7.80 16.88 -2.43
N SER A 90 -8.79 16.03 -2.25
CA SER A 90 -10.07 16.38 -1.62
C SER A 90 -10.37 15.52 -0.39
N GLU A 91 -11.43 15.87 0.33
CA GLU A 91 -11.97 15.07 1.44
C GLU A 91 -12.29 13.63 1.04
N LYS A 92 -12.66 13.39 -0.23
CA LYS A 92 -12.97 12.04 -0.73
C LYS A 92 -11.72 11.17 -0.78
N ASP A 93 -10.60 11.74 -1.21
CA ASP A 93 -9.30 11.05 -1.27
C ASP A 93 -8.87 10.60 0.12
N VAL A 94 -8.91 11.52 1.09
CA VAL A 94 -8.54 11.24 2.49
C VAL A 94 -9.47 10.19 3.12
N ARG A 95 -10.77 10.31 2.88
CA ARG A 95 -11.76 9.37 3.42
C ARG A 95 -11.57 7.97 2.85
N LEU A 96 -11.38 7.84 1.54
CA LEU A 96 -11.19 6.54 0.90
C LEU A 96 -9.85 5.91 1.27
N ALA A 97 -8.79 6.71 1.43
CA ALA A 97 -7.52 6.24 1.98
C ALA A 97 -7.68 5.63 3.39
N GLY A 98 -8.41 6.29 4.29
CA GLY A 98 -8.71 5.74 5.62
C GLY A 98 -9.58 4.48 5.58
N ILE A 99 -10.53 4.40 4.65
CA ILE A 99 -11.33 3.18 4.43
C ILE A 99 -10.45 2.02 3.94
N CYS A 100 -9.51 2.29 3.03
CA CYS A 100 -8.53 1.28 2.60
C CYS A 100 -7.73 0.74 3.79
N ASP A 101 -7.33 1.58 4.74
CA ASP A 101 -6.59 1.13 5.93
C ASP A 101 -7.42 0.16 6.80
N ALA A 102 -8.70 0.50 7.02
CA ALA A 102 -9.62 -0.36 7.76
C ALA A 102 -9.85 -1.70 7.03
N LEU A 103 -10.16 -1.66 5.73
CA LEU A 103 -10.35 -2.87 4.93
C LEU A 103 -9.07 -3.72 4.89
N ALA A 104 -7.90 -3.11 4.71
CA ALA A 104 -6.64 -3.82 4.66
C ALA A 104 -6.38 -4.61 5.95
N LYS A 105 -6.69 -4.01 7.11
CA LYS A 105 -6.63 -4.70 8.40
C LYS A 105 -7.59 -5.91 8.44
N ASP A 106 -8.83 -5.72 8.01
CA ASP A 106 -9.86 -6.78 8.02
C ASP A 106 -9.52 -7.95 7.07
N PHE A 107 -8.87 -7.66 5.94
CA PHE A 107 -8.44 -8.66 4.97
C PHE A 107 -7.08 -9.30 5.29
N GLY A 108 -6.44 -8.90 6.39
CA GLY A 108 -5.17 -9.47 6.84
C GLY A 108 -3.99 -9.02 5.98
N GLU A 109 -3.89 -7.71 5.75
CA GLU A 109 -2.70 -7.11 5.16
C GLU A 109 -1.44 -7.53 5.92
N LEU A 110 -0.40 -7.87 5.18
CA LEU A 110 0.93 -8.14 5.72
C LEU A 110 1.63 -6.82 6.01
N ASP A 111 2.34 -6.76 7.14
CA ASP A 111 3.20 -5.62 7.41
C ASP A 111 4.23 -5.47 6.30
N PRO A 112 4.58 -4.22 5.92
CA PRO A 112 5.68 -4.01 5.00
C PRO A 112 6.92 -4.66 5.63
N GLU A 113 7.48 -5.65 4.93
CA GLU A 113 8.78 -6.22 5.32
C GLU A 113 9.73 -5.06 5.59
N PRO A 114 10.41 -5.01 6.75
CA PRO A 114 11.41 -4.00 6.97
C PRO A 114 12.37 -4.08 5.78
N ALA A 115 12.64 -2.95 5.12
CA ALA A 115 13.68 -2.87 4.10
C ALA A 115 14.95 -3.43 4.73
N SER A 116 15.26 -4.69 4.40
CA SER A 116 16.32 -5.55 4.92
C SER A 116 17.17 -4.93 6.03
N ARG A 117 16.72 -5.02 7.28
CA ARG A 117 17.68 -5.02 8.39
C ARG A 117 18.44 -6.34 8.31
N GLU A 118 19.63 -6.24 7.69
CA GLU A 118 20.73 -7.19 7.71
C GLU A 118 20.49 -8.55 7.03
N VAL A 119 20.59 -8.58 5.69
CA VAL A 119 20.94 -9.81 4.94
C VAL A 119 22.46 -10.06 4.98
N LYS A 120 23.15 -9.69 6.07
CA LYS A 120 24.58 -9.95 6.24
C LYS A 120 24.74 -11.21 7.08
N GLY A 121 25.21 -12.29 6.46
CA GLY A 121 25.48 -13.57 7.14
C GLY A 121 24.54 -14.73 6.80
N LEU A 122 23.48 -14.52 6.00
CA LEU A 122 22.61 -15.63 5.56
C LEU A 122 23.33 -16.55 4.55
N ALA A 123 24.22 -15.98 3.72
CA ALA A 123 25.08 -16.73 2.80
C ALA A 123 26.07 -17.65 3.57
N ASP A 124 26.61 -17.17 4.69
CA ASP A 124 27.58 -17.93 5.51
C ASP A 124 26.91 -19.14 6.20
N LYS A 125 25.63 -19.01 6.59
CA LYS A 125 24.83 -20.14 7.10
C LYS A 125 24.43 -21.13 6.02
N ALA A 126 24.10 -20.69 4.80
CA ALA A 126 23.75 -21.58 3.70
C ALA A 126 24.93 -22.42 3.20
N SER A 127 26.16 -21.87 3.26
CA SER A 127 27.37 -22.58 2.86
C SER A 127 27.75 -23.71 3.83
N SER A 128 27.48 -23.56 5.13
CA SER A 128 27.82 -24.58 6.13
C SER A 128 26.82 -25.74 6.22
N SER A 129 25.58 -25.58 5.73
CA SER A 129 24.57 -26.65 5.74
C SER A 129 24.36 -27.37 4.41
N SER A 130 25.05 -26.94 3.35
CA SER A 130 24.95 -27.56 2.02
C SER A 130 25.90 -28.75 1.91
N GLY A 131 25.56 -29.81 2.63
CA GLY A 131 26.14 -31.13 2.41
C GLY A 131 25.83 -31.60 0.99
N ASP A 132 26.90 -31.72 0.21
CA ASP A 132 27.06 -32.35 -1.10
C ASP A 132 25.76 -32.82 -1.81
N CYS A 133 25.09 -31.90 -2.50
CA CYS A 133 23.90 -32.18 -3.31
C CYS A 133 24.24 -32.77 -4.69
N CYS A 134 25.53 -32.91 -5.05
CA CYS A 134 25.99 -33.21 -6.42
C CYS A 134 26.86 -34.47 -6.55
N THR A 135 26.56 -35.54 -5.80
CA THR A 135 27.11 -36.87 -6.12
C THR A 135 26.04 -37.75 -6.78
N PRO A 136 26.27 -38.30 -7.99
CA PRO A 136 25.33 -39.23 -8.62
C PRO A 136 25.17 -40.50 -7.78
N ARG A 137 23.92 -40.92 -7.52
CA ARG A 137 23.65 -42.20 -6.85
C ARG A 137 23.98 -43.36 -7.80
N LYS A 138 24.79 -44.31 -7.34
CA LYS A 138 25.02 -45.57 -8.06
C LYS A 138 23.75 -46.43 -7.97
N GLU A 139 23.20 -46.78 -9.12
CA GLU A 139 22.09 -47.72 -9.25
C GLU A 139 22.56 -49.14 -8.88
N LYS A 140 21.68 -49.91 -8.23
CA LYS A 140 21.88 -51.33 -7.91
C LYS A 140 21.10 -52.20 -8.90
#